data_AF-A0A523VQQ6-F1
#
_entry.id   AF-A0A523VQQ6-F1
#
_cell.length_a   1.000
_cell.length_b   1.000
_cell.length_c   1.000
_cell.angle_alpha   90.00
_cell.angle_beta   90.00
_cell.angle_gamma   90.00
#
_symmetry.space_group_name_H-M   'P 1'
#
loop_
_entity.id
_entity.type
_entity.pdbx_description
1 polymer ?
#
loop_
_entity_poly.entity_id
_entity_poly.type
_entity_poly.pdbx_seq_one_letter_code
_entity_poly.pdbx_strand_id
1 'polypeptide(L)'
;MSEEINHSLNTEIDVLKKLLEDANAIIANLEKNLKDKEKELSDLSKFTNEKISSLSIELENGKRKISVLEKSLNEVNRTISAKDENLEELRAYQNKFETSVEESNKLKAEFDDLKNKMSIIEEENAKLTSQLVELNNLLLQKDSEIEELKAKLFMLQPPEILTGDVTTEGRVKCVKCGAVGKDIKVVEDKSRVLSYVGNIPMYAKKHVCKKCGYEF
;
A
#
# COMPACT_ATOMS: atom_id res chain seq x y z
N MET A 1 -144.05 51.27 9.31
CA MET A 1 -143.31 50.92 10.55
C MET A 1 -142.96 49.44 10.65
N SER A 2 -143.90 48.51 10.90
CA SER A 2 -143.55 47.07 11.05
C SER A 2 -142.98 46.43 9.75
N GLU A 3 -143.56 46.76 8.59
CA GLU A 3 -143.12 46.22 7.30
C GLU A 3 -141.75 46.77 6.85
N GLU A 4 -141.45 48.04 7.10
CA GLU A 4 -140.15 48.65 6.78
C GLU A 4 -139.02 48.05 7.64
N ILE A 5 -139.28 47.77 8.92
CA ILE A 5 -138.31 47.11 9.81
C ILE A 5 -138.05 45.68 9.32
N ASN A 6 -139.09 44.94 8.95
CA ASN A 6 -138.92 43.59 8.39
C ASN A 6 -138.17 43.59 7.05
N HIS A 7 -138.42 44.57 6.18
CA HIS A 7 -137.68 44.68 4.93
C HIS A 7 -136.19 44.97 5.17
N SER A 8 -135.87 45.91 6.05
CA SER A 8 -134.49 46.24 6.44
C SER A 8 -133.76 45.05 7.05
N LEU A 9 -134.39 44.33 7.97
CA LEU A 9 -133.81 43.13 8.59
C LEU A 9 -133.58 42.02 7.55
N ASN A 10 -134.50 41.82 6.61
CA ASN A 10 -134.31 40.84 5.55
C ASN A 10 -133.14 41.19 4.63
N THR A 11 -132.97 42.47 4.28
CA THR A 11 -131.80 42.90 3.49
C THR A 11 -130.48 42.69 4.23
N GLU A 12 -130.45 42.95 5.54
CA GLU A 12 -129.24 42.74 6.36
C GLU A 12 -128.92 41.24 6.51
N ILE A 13 -129.94 40.39 6.68
CA ILE A 13 -129.79 38.93 6.68
C ILE A 13 -129.17 38.43 5.38
N ASP A 14 -129.61 38.93 4.23
CA ASP A 14 -129.07 38.48 2.94
C ASP A 14 -127.63 38.95 2.72
N VAL A 15 -127.27 40.15 3.19
CA VAL A 15 -125.87 40.61 3.21
C VAL A 15 -125.02 39.70 4.10
N LEU A 16 -125.48 39.38 5.31
CA LEU A 16 -124.75 38.51 6.24
C LEU A 16 -124.59 37.09 5.69
N LYS A 17 -125.61 36.53 5.02
CA LYS A 17 -125.50 35.22 4.35
C LYS A 17 -124.42 35.22 3.27
N LYS A 18 -124.39 36.27 2.45
CA LYS A 18 -123.38 36.39 1.38
C LYS A 18 -121.96 36.50 1.94
N LEU A 19 -121.78 37.30 2.99
CA LEU A 19 -120.49 37.40 3.69
C LEU A 19 -120.06 36.06 4.31
N LEU A 20 -121.01 35.29 4.85
CA LEU A 20 -120.74 33.96 5.40
C LEU A 20 -120.35 32.95 4.32
N GLU A 21 -121.02 32.97 3.17
CA GLU A 21 -120.64 32.16 2.01
C GLU A 21 -119.23 32.49 1.50
N ASP A 22 -118.92 33.79 1.36
CA ASP A 22 -117.59 34.26 0.94
C ASP A 22 -116.51 33.84 1.96
N ALA A 23 -116.79 33.97 3.26
CA ALA A 23 -115.87 33.54 4.31
C ALA A 23 -115.63 32.02 4.29
N ASN A 24 -116.68 31.22 4.09
CA ASN A 24 -116.56 29.77 3.97
C ASN A 24 -115.75 29.36 2.74
N ALA A 25 -115.93 30.04 1.60
CA ALA A 25 -115.14 29.81 0.40
C ALA A 25 -113.65 30.12 0.62
N ILE A 26 -113.34 31.20 1.35
CA ILE A 26 -111.97 31.56 1.72
C ILE A 26 -111.36 30.51 2.65
N ILE A 27 -112.09 30.06 3.67
CA ILE A 27 -111.65 29.03 4.62
C ILE A 27 -111.30 27.74 3.88
N ALA A 28 -112.19 27.25 3.00
CA ALA A 28 -111.94 26.03 2.22
C ALA A 28 -110.68 26.13 1.36
N ASN A 29 -110.42 27.31 0.77
CA ASN A 29 -109.21 27.55 -0.01
C ASN A 29 -107.94 27.58 0.87
N LEU A 30 -108.02 28.21 2.05
CA LEU A 30 -106.92 28.25 3.01
C LEU A 30 -106.59 26.85 3.55
N GLU A 31 -107.60 26.03 3.88
CA GLU A 31 -107.42 24.66 4.32
C GLU A 31 -106.75 23.79 3.25
N LYS A 32 -107.16 23.94 1.99
CA LYS A 32 -106.51 23.26 0.86
C LYS A 32 -105.04 23.67 0.75
N ASN A 33 -104.76 24.97 0.77
CA ASN A 33 -103.39 25.48 0.67
C ASN A 33 -102.51 25.02 1.85
N LEU A 34 -103.06 24.99 3.07
CA LEU A 34 -102.36 24.49 4.25
C LEU A 34 -101.96 23.02 4.05
N LYS A 35 -102.90 22.19 3.59
CA LYS A 35 -102.67 20.76 3.34
C LYS A 35 -101.63 20.52 2.25
N ASP A 36 -101.67 21.31 1.18
CA ASP A 36 -100.67 21.25 0.10
C ASP A 36 -99.27 21.62 0.63
N LYS A 37 -99.18 22.67 1.47
CA LYS A 37 -97.91 23.08 2.11
C LYS A 37 -97.38 22.09 3.13
N GLU A 38 -98.24 21.44 3.91
CA GLU A 38 -97.84 20.36 4.82
C GLU A 38 -97.24 19.18 4.05
N LYS A 39 -97.83 18.83 2.90
CA LYS A 39 -97.30 17.78 2.04
C LYS A 39 -95.93 18.15 1.46
N GLU A 40 -95.79 19.36 0.92
CA GLU A 40 -94.50 19.87 0.42
C GLU A 40 -93.42 19.83 1.52
N LEU A 41 -93.76 20.25 2.74
CA LEU A 41 -92.84 20.24 3.88
C LEU A 41 -92.40 18.81 4.24
N SER A 42 -93.34 17.86 4.26
CA SER A 42 -93.06 16.43 4.50
C SER A 42 -92.12 15.85 3.45
N ASP A 43 -92.37 16.11 2.16
CA ASP A 43 -91.57 15.57 1.07
C ASP A 43 -90.15 16.17 1.08
N LEU A 44 -90.03 17.47 1.35
CA LEU A 44 -88.75 18.14 1.50
C LEU A 44 -87.96 17.59 2.70
N SER A 45 -88.63 17.32 3.83
CA SER A 45 -88.02 16.72 5.02
C SER A 45 -87.46 15.33 4.73
N LYS A 46 -88.22 14.47 4.04
CA LYS A 46 -87.76 13.14 3.63
C LYS A 46 -86.53 13.21 2.72
N PHE A 47 -86.61 14.02 1.65
CA PHE A 47 -85.50 14.21 0.74
C PHE A 47 -84.24 14.71 1.45
N THR A 48 -84.40 15.69 2.35
CA THR A 48 -83.28 16.23 3.13
C THR A 48 -82.64 15.16 4.01
N ASN A 49 -83.45 14.34 4.69
CA ASN A 49 -82.95 13.26 5.54
C ASN A 49 -82.22 12.16 4.75
N GLU A 50 -82.73 11.80 3.57
CA GLU A 50 -82.06 10.86 2.66
C GLU A 50 -80.72 11.42 2.18
N LYS A 51 -80.69 12.71 1.83
CA LYS A 51 -79.45 13.37 1.40
C LYS A 51 -78.42 13.46 2.52
N ILE A 52 -78.85 13.76 3.75
CA ILE A 52 -77.98 13.76 4.93
C ILE A 52 -77.40 12.37 5.18
N SER A 53 -78.22 11.32 5.06
CA SER A 53 -77.79 9.94 5.30
C SER A 53 -76.74 9.49 4.28
N SER A 54 -76.97 9.77 2.99
CA SER A 54 -75.99 9.46 1.93
C SER A 54 -74.67 10.21 2.10
N LEU A 55 -74.72 11.53 2.35
CA LEU A 55 -73.51 12.33 2.59
C LEU A 55 -72.74 11.87 3.84
N SER A 56 -73.45 11.41 4.88
CA SER A 56 -72.81 10.88 6.09
C SER A 56 -72.04 9.59 5.81
N ILE A 57 -72.58 8.70 4.98
CA ILE A 57 -71.90 7.47 4.55
C ILE A 57 -70.67 7.79 3.70
N GLU A 58 -70.80 8.70 2.74
CA GLU A 58 -69.68 9.14 1.89
C GLU A 58 -68.55 9.75 2.72
N LEU A 59 -68.89 10.60 3.70
CA LEU A 59 -67.91 11.21 4.60
C LEU A 59 -67.16 10.15 5.41
N GLU A 60 -67.89 9.17 5.96
CA GLU A 60 -67.29 8.09 6.75
C GLU A 60 -66.37 7.20 5.90
N ASN A 61 -66.79 6.88 4.67
CA ASN A 61 -65.94 6.17 3.71
C ASN A 61 -64.68 6.96 3.34
N GLY A 62 -64.80 8.27 3.15
CA GLY A 62 -63.67 9.17 2.92
C GLY A 62 -62.67 9.13 4.07
N LYS A 63 -63.14 9.23 5.32
CA LYS A 63 -62.29 9.12 6.52
C LYS A 63 -61.55 7.80 6.61
N ARG A 64 -62.22 6.68 6.33
CA ARG A 64 -61.60 5.35 6.31
C ARG A 64 -60.49 5.26 5.27
N LYS A 65 -60.73 5.79 4.06
CA LYS A 65 -59.74 5.79 2.98
C LYS A 65 -58.51 6.63 3.34
N ILE A 66 -58.70 7.79 3.96
CA ILE A 66 -57.60 8.63 4.48
C ILE A 66 -56.77 7.85 5.50
N SER A 67 -57.42 7.21 6.48
CA SER A 67 -56.71 6.43 7.51
C SER A 67 -55.86 5.29 6.93
N VAL A 68 -56.35 4.60 5.90
CA VAL A 68 -55.59 3.56 5.21
C VAL A 68 -54.39 4.15 4.46
N LEU A 69 -54.59 5.27 3.75
CA LEU A 69 -53.51 5.94 3.02
C LEU A 69 -52.41 6.45 3.97
N GLU A 70 -52.78 6.99 5.13
CA GLU A 70 -51.82 7.43 6.16
C GLU A 70 -50.98 6.28 6.69
N LYS A 71 -51.60 5.10 6.93
CA LYS A 71 -50.87 3.90 7.35
C LYS A 71 -49.88 3.44 6.28
N SER A 72 -50.32 3.39 5.02
CA SER A 72 -49.47 3.00 3.90
C SER A 72 -48.30 3.98 3.69
N LEU A 73 -48.56 5.30 3.82
CA LEU A 73 -47.51 6.32 3.73
C LEU A 73 -46.44 6.14 4.80
N ASN A 74 -46.85 5.85 6.05
CA ASN A 74 -45.92 5.60 7.15
C ASN A 74 -45.07 4.35 6.93
N GLU A 75 -45.64 3.30 6.35
CA GLU A 75 -44.91 2.07 6.02
C GLU A 75 -43.88 2.29 4.90
N VAL A 76 -44.27 3.02 3.85
CA VAL A 76 -43.36 3.41 2.77
C VAL A 76 -42.21 4.25 3.32
N ASN A 77 -42.48 5.23 4.18
CA ASN A 77 -41.45 6.06 4.80
C ASN A 77 -40.45 5.24 5.61
N ARG A 78 -40.91 4.27 6.42
CA ARG A 78 -40.02 3.35 7.14
C ARG A 78 -39.15 2.53 6.20
N THR A 79 -39.71 2.08 5.09
CA THR A 79 -38.98 1.30 4.09
C THR A 79 -37.93 2.14 3.37
N ILE A 80 -38.23 3.41 3.06
CA ILE A 80 -37.28 4.35 2.48
C ILE A 80 -36.11 4.57 3.44
N SER A 81 -36.37 4.88 4.72
CA SER A 81 -35.31 5.08 5.71
C SER A 81 -34.38 3.86 5.83
N ALA A 82 -34.94 2.65 5.89
CA ALA A 82 -34.14 1.44 5.92
C ALA A 82 -33.30 1.23 4.64
N LYS A 83 -33.83 1.61 3.47
CA LYS A 83 -33.07 1.55 2.21
C LYS A 83 -31.98 2.60 2.13
N ASP A 84 -32.20 3.80 2.68
CA ASP A 84 -31.19 4.86 2.74
C ASP A 84 -30.01 4.43 3.64
N GLU A 85 -30.28 3.80 4.78
CA GLU A 85 -29.24 3.22 5.65
C GLU A 85 -28.39 2.17 4.91
N ASN A 86 -29.04 1.23 4.19
CA ASN A 86 -28.34 0.23 3.38
C ASN A 86 -27.49 0.86 2.26
N LEU A 87 -27.95 1.96 1.65
CA LEU A 87 -27.19 2.66 0.61
C LEU A 87 -25.92 3.29 1.18
N GLU A 88 -25.97 3.87 2.37
CA GLU A 88 -24.79 4.41 3.04
C GLU A 88 -23.78 3.32 3.41
N GLU A 89 -24.25 2.16 3.87
CA GLU A 89 -23.37 1.01 4.11
C GLU A 89 -22.67 0.53 2.83
N LEU A 90 -23.40 0.40 1.73
CA LEU A 90 -22.83 0.00 0.45
C LEU A 90 -21.79 0.99 -0.06
N ARG A 91 -22.03 2.30 0.09
CA ARG A 91 -21.06 3.35 -0.23
C ARG A 91 -19.78 3.22 0.59
N ALA A 92 -19.90 2.93 1.90
CA ALA A 92 -18.75 2.71 2.77
C ALA A 92 -17.93 1.48 2.32
N TYR A 93 -18.57 0.38 1.92
CA TYR A 93 -17.88 -0.78 1.36
C TYR A 93 -17.19 -0.47 0.03
N GLN A 94 -17.84 0.30 -0.85
CA GLN A 94 -17.26 0.69 -2.13
C GLN A 94 -15.96 1.50 -1.94
N ASN A 95 -15.95 2.47 -1.02
CA ASN A 95 -14.75 3.25 -0.72
C ASN A 95 -13.60 2.39 -0.16
N LYS A 96 -13.92 1.41 0.70
CA LYS A 96 -12.92 0.45 1.21
C LYS A 96 -12.36 -0.44 0.11
N PHE A 97 -13.20 -0.83 -0.85
CA PHE A 97 -12.75 -1.62 -1.99
C PHE A 97 -11.84 -0.80 -2.92
N GLU A 98 -12.19 0.45 -3.21
CA GLU A 98 -11.40 1.36 -4.04
C GLU A 98 -10.00 1.59 -3.47
N THR A 99 -9.90 1.88 -2.17
CA THR A 99 -8.60 1.99 -1.47
C THR A 99 -7.77 0.71 -1.53
N SER A 100 -8.40 -0.46 -1.35
CA SER A 100 -7.71 -1.75 -1.48
C SER A 100 -7.21 -2.02 -2.90
N VAL A 101 -7.95 -1.62 -3.93
CA VAL A 101 -7.53 -1.70 -5.34
C VAL A 101 -6.32 -0.80 -5.61
N GLU A 102 -6.32 0.43 -5.09
CA GLU A 102 -5.17 1.34 -5.21
C GLU A 102 -3.91 0.76 -4.57
N GLU A 103 -4.03 0.17 -3.37
CA GLU A 103 -2.93 -0.52 -2.70
C GLU A 103 -2.41 -1.69 -3.54
N SER A 104 -3.32 -2.55 -4.05
CA SER A 104 -2.94 -3.68 -4.90
C SER A 104 -2.18 -3.24 -6.15
N ASN A 105 -2.55 -2.11 -6.76
CA ASN A 105 -1.86 -1.57 -7.92
C ASN A 105 -0.45 -1.05 -7.57
N LYS A 106 -0.28 -0.41 -6.40
CA LYS A 106 1.04 0.01 -5.90
C LYS A 106 1.96 -1.20 -5.67
N LEU A 107 1.47 -2.21 -4.95
CA LEU A 107 2.23 -3.45 -4.73
C LEU A 107 2.59 -4.14 -6.05
N LYS A 108 1.70 -4.11 -7.05
CA LYS A 108 1.97 -4.68 -8.36
C LYS A 108 3.11 -3.96 -9.09
N ALA A 109 3.12 -2.63 -9.05
CA ALA A 109 4.21 -1.84 -9.63
C ALA A 109 5.55 -2.11 -8.95
N GLU A 110 5.57 -2.18 -7.61
CA GLU A 110 6.77 -2.55 -6.84
C GLU A 110 7.27 -3.96 -7.18
N PHE A 111 6.36 -4.92 -7.33
CA PHE A 111 6.71 -6.27 -7.74
C PHE A 111 7.37 -6.31 -9.12
N ASP A 112 6.83 -5.56 -10.09
CA ASP A 112 7.39 -5.52 -11.44
C ASP A 112 8.77 -4.82 -11.47
N ASP A 113 8.99 -3.78 -10.65
CA ASP A 113 10.31 -3.15 -10.47
C ASP A 113 11.34 -4.13 -9.86
N LEU A 114 10.96 -4.82 -8.78
CA LEU A 114 11.82 -5.83 -8.15
C LEU A 114 12.15 -6.98 -9.09
N LYS A 115 11.18 -7.42 -9.91
CA LYS A 115 11.40 -8.44 -10.92
C LYS A 115 12.43 -8.01 -11.96
N ASN A 116 12.37 -6.77 -12.44
CA ASN A 116 13.36 -6.24 -13.37
C ASN A 116 14.76 -6.16 -12.75
N LYS A 117 14.85 -5.69 -11.51
CA LYS A 117 16.12 -5.66 -10.76
C LYS A 117 16.73 -7.06 -10.60
N MET A 118 15.90 -8.07 -10.31
CA MET A 118 16.37 -9.45 -10.20
C MET A 118 16.96 -9.95 -11.52
N SER A 119 16.30 -9.69 -12.65
CA SER A 119 16.80 -10.06 -13.98
C SER A 119 18.17 -9.46 -14.28
N ILE A 120 18.38 -8.18 -13.93
CA ILE A 120 19.68 -7.51 -14.11
C ILE A 120 20.76 -8.19 -13.25
N ILE A 121 20.46 -8.48 -11.99
CA ILE A 121 21.40 -9.15 -11.08
C ILE A 121 21.73 -10.57 -11.58
N GLU A 122 20.77 -11.30 -12.13
CA GLU A 122 20.99 -12.63 -12.73
C GLU A 122 21.95 -12.56 -13.93
N GLU A 123 21.78 -11.57 -14.82
CA GLU A 123 22.69 -11.33 -15.95
C GLU A 123 24.10 -10.95 -15.49
N GLU A 124 24.21 -10.06 -14.50
CA GLU A 124 25.50 -9.67 -13.91
C GLU A 124 26.22 -10.86 -13.28
N ASN A 125 25.50 -11.71 -12.53
CA ASN A 125 26.06 -12.92 -11.95
C ASN A 125 26.54 -13.91 -13.01
N ALA A 126 25.80 -14.09 -14.11
CA ALA A 126 26.23 -14.93 -15.22
C ALA A 126 27.53 -14.41 -15.85
N LYS A 127 27.63 -13.09 -16.04
CA LYS A 127 28.84 -12.43 -16.56
C LYS A 127 30.04 -12.60 -15.62
N LEU A 128 29.86 -12.35 -14.33
CA LEU A 128 30.92 -12.54 -13.32
C LEU A 128 31.39 -14.01 -13.26
N THR A 129 30.45 -14.95 -13.38
CA THR A 129 30.78 -16.39 -13.42
C THR A 129 31.64 -16.74 -14.63
N SER A 130 31.32 -16.22 -15.82
CA SER A 130 32.14 -16.41 -17.02
C SER A 130 33.55 -15.85 -16.84
N GLN A 131 33.66 -14.63 -16.28
CA GLN A 131 34.96 -14.01 -16.01
C GLN A 131 35.81 -14.82 -15.02
N LEU A 132 35.20 -15.39 -13.99
CA LEU A 132 35.88 -16.26 -13.04
C LEU A 132 36.43 -17.52 -13.71
N VAL A 133 35.67 -18.14 -14.61
CA VAL A 133 36.12 -19.32 -15.37
C VAL A 133 37.29 -18.97 -16.29
N GLU A 134 37.21 -17.85 -17.00
CA GLU A 134 38.31 -17.38 -17.86
C GLU A 134 39.59 -17.12 -17.07
N LEU A 135 39.50 -16.41 -15.95
CA LEU A 135 40.64 -16.15 -15.07
C LEU A 135 41.23 -17.45 -14.50
N ASN A 136 40.39 -18.40 -14.13
CA ASN A 136 40.84 -19.70 -13.61
C ASN A 136 41.57 -20.52 -14.68
N ASN A 137 41.09 -20.51 -15.92
CA ASN A 137 41.77 -21.17 -17.04
C ASN A 137 43.12 -20.51 -17.33
N LEU A 138 43.19 -19.18 -17.29
CA LEU A 138 44.45 -18.45 -17.46
C LEU A 138 45.45 -18.78 -16.34
N LEU A 139 44.96 -18.89 -15.10
CA LEU A 139 45.79 -19.28 -13.96
C LEU A 139 46.39 -20.67 -14.16
N LEU A 140 45.59 -21.67 -14.54
CA LEU A 140 46.06 -23.03 -14.85
C LEU A 140 47.10 -23.05 -15.98
N GLN A 141 46.90 -22.25 -17.03
CA GLN A 141 47.88 -22.11 -18.10
C GLN A 141 49.20 -21.53 -17.58
N LYS A 142 49.12 -20.47 -16.77
CA LYS A 142 50.31 -19.84 -16.19
C LYS A 142 51.04 -20.76 -15.20
N ASP A 143 50.32 -21.55 -14.42
CA ASP A 143 50.92 -22.56 -13.54
C ASP A 143 51.68 -23.62 -14.36
N SER A 144 51.11 -24.09 -15.48
CA SER A 144 51.79 -25.02 -16.38
C SER A 144 53.06 -24.41 -17.01
N GLU A 145 52.99 -23.16 -17.49
CA GLU A 145 54.16 -22.45 -18.04
C GLU A 145 55.27 -22.31 -16.97
N ILE A 146 54.90 -22.01 -15.72
CA ILE A 146 55.85 -21.93 -14.61
C ILE A 146 56.53 -23.27 -14.36
N GLU A 147 55.79 -24.38 -14.33
CA GLU A 147 56.36 -25.72 -14.14
C GLU A 147 57.30 -26.11 -15.29
N GLU A 148 56.94 -25.81 -16.54
CA GLU A 148 57.83 -26.00 -17.69
C GLU A 148 59.12 -25.18 -17.58
N LEU A 149 59.01 -23.90 -17.19
CA LEU A 149 60.16 -23.03 -17.01
C LEU A 149 61.06 -23.50 -15.86
N LYS A 150 60.49 -23.96 -14.74
CA LYS A 150 61.23 -24.58 -13.65
C LYS A 150 61.99 -25.82 -14.11
N ALA A 151 61.35 -26.69 -14.90
CA ALA A 151 62.00 -27.87 -15.46
C ALA A 151 63.15 -27.50 -16.42
N LYS A 152 62.95 -26.52 -17.30
CA LYS A 152 64.01 -26.00 -18.19
C LYS A 152 65.17 -25.39 -17.38
N LEU A 153 64.86 -24.66 -16.32
CA LEU A 153 65.88 -24.09 -15.42
C LEU A 153 66.72 -25.18 -14.76
N PHE A 154 66.10 -26.27 -14.32
CA PHE A 154 66.79 -27.45 -13.78
C PHE A 154 67.73 -28.12 -14.80
N MET A 155 67.30 -28.22 -16.07
CA MET A 155 68.11 -28.78 -17.16
C MET A 155 69.31 -27.90 -17.57
N LEU A 156 69.18 -26.58 -17.42
CA LEU A 156 70.23 -25.59 -17.72
C LEU A 156 71.16 -25.33 -16.52
N GLN A 157 70.83 -25.91 -15.36
CA GLN A 157 71.73 -25.91 -14.22
C GLN A 157 72.97 -26.70 -14.64
N PRO A 158 74.18 -26.09 -14.63
CA PRO A 158 75.41 -26.83 -14.89
C PRO A 158 75.42 -28.07 -13.97
N PRO A 159 75.99 -29.21 -14.41
CA PRO A 159 76.22 -30.32 -13.49
C PRO A 159 76.79 -29.73 -12.21
N GLU A 160 76.31 -30.18 -11.06
CA GLU A 160 76.98 -29.88 -9.80
C GLU A 160 78.46 -30.18 -10.04
N ILE A 161 79.23 -29.12 -10.27
CA ILE A 161 80.60 -29.11 -9.84
C ILE A 161 80.35 -29.28 -8.35
N LEU A 162 80.43 -30.55 -7.90
CA LEU A 162 80.83 -30.88 -6.56
C LEU A 162 81.77 -29.75 -6.20
N THR A 163 81.29 -28.81 -5.38
CA THR A 163 82.17 -27.92 -4.66
C THR A 163 82.88 -28.86 -3.71
N GLY A 164 83.79 -29.66 -4.27
CA GLY A 164 84.92 -30.20 -3.58
C GLY A 164 85.45 -29.02 -2.82
N ASP A 165 85.55 -29.23 -1.52
CA ASP A 165 86.15 -28.32 -0.58
C ASP A 165 87.19 -27.47 -1.31
N VAL A 166 86.87 -26.19 -1.51
CA VAL A 166 87.90 -25.19 -1.71
C VAL A 166 88.60 -25.13 -0.35
N THR A 167 89.48 -26.10 -0.11
CA THR A 167 90.45 -26.04 0.97
C THR A 167 91.26 -24.79 0.67
N THR A 168 90.98 -23.74 1.44
CA THR A 168 91.76 -22.50 1.45
C THR A 168 93.09 -22.74 2.15
N GLU A 169 93.85 -23.74 1.69
CA GLU A 169 95.17 -24.12 2.20
C GLU A 169 96.26 -23.06 1.91
N GLY A 170 95.92 -21.96 1.22
CA GLY A 170 96.81 -20.82 1.04
C GLY A 170 96.79 -19.78 2.17
N ARG A 171 95.89 -19.87 3.18
CA ARG A 171 95.84 -18.85 4.25
C ARG A 171 96.73 -19.25 5.42
N VAL A 172 97.90 -18.61 5.49
CA VAL A 172 98.79 -18.66 6.65
C VAL A 172 97.99 -18.42 7.94
N LYS A 173 97.96 -19.44 8.80
CA LYS A 173 97.25 -19.44 10.09
C LYS A 173 98.26 -19.38 11.21
N CYS A 174 98.05 -18.50 12.19
CA CYS A 174 98.88 -18.47 13.38
C CYS A 174 98.73 -19.79 14.13
N VAL A 175 99.84 -20.52 14.27
CA VAL A 175 99.90 -21.81 14.98
C VAL A 175 99.50 -21.69 16.45
N LYS A 176 99.66 -20.50 17.06
CA LYS A 176 99.40 -20.28 18.48
C LYS A 176 97.93 -19.93 18.80
N CYS A 177 97.25 -19.13 17.97
CA CYS A 177 95.89 -18.66 18.27
C CYS A 177 94.87 -18.85 17.15
N GLY A 178 95.29 -19.41 16.01
CA GLY A 178 94.42 -19.71 14.88
C GLY A 178 93.95 -18.50 14.06
N ALA A 179 94.48 -17.30 14.33
CA ALA A 179 94.19 -16.11 13.51
C ALA A 179 94.70 -16.28 12.07
N VAL A 180 93.96 -15.74 11.09
CA VAL A 180 94.25 -15.87 9.65
C VAL A 180 94.13 -14.52 8.94
N GLY A 181 94.75 -14.38 7.77
CA GLY A 181 94.56 -13.23 6.89
C GLY A 181 95.12 -11.92 7.45
N LYS A 182 94.27 -10.89 7.66
CA LYS A 182 94.67 -9.52 8.05
C LYS A 182 95.43 -9.46 9.39
N ASP A 183 95.29 -10.50 10.21
CA ASP A 183 95.93 -10.66 11.51
C ASP A 183 97.35 -11.24 11.44
N ILE A 184 97.84 -11.58 10.25
CA ILE A 184 99.22 -12.03 10.03
C ILE A 184 99.98 -10.94 9.28
N LYS A 185 101.10 -10.47 9.85
CA LYS A 185 102.01 -9.50 9.21
C LYS A 185 103.29 -10.22 8.79
N VAL A 186 103.75 -10.00 7.56
CA VAL A 186 105.07 -10.45 7.12
C VAL A 186 106.11 -9.40 7.51
N VAL A 187 107.16 -9.78 8.22
CA VAL A 187 108.28 -8.90 8.60
C VAL A 187 109.60 -9.57 8.26
N GLU A 188 110.65 -8.76 8.06
CA GLU A 188 111.99 -9.27 7.84
C GLU A 188 112.61 -9.78 9.15
N ASP A 189 113.17 -10.98 9.11
CA ASP A 189 113.87 -11.63 10.21
C ASP A 189 115.36 -11.27 10.20
N LYS A 190 115.70 -10.19 10.90
CA LYS A 190 117.07 -9.66 10.94
C LYS A 190 118.10 -10.62 11.56
N SER A 191 117.67 -11.68 12.24
CA SER A 191 118.56 -12.75 12.72
C SER A 191 119.02 -13.71 11.62
N ARG A 192 118.36 -13.74 10.46
CA ARG A 192 118.65 -14.69 9.39
C ARG A 192 118.86 -13.97 8.06
N VAL A 193 120.10 -13.61 7.78
CA VAL A 193 120.52 -13.09 6.47
C VAL A 193 120.53 -14.26 5.47
N LEU A 194 119.78 -14.14 4.38
CA LEU A 194 119.76 -15.12 3.29
C LEU A 194 120.94 -14.92 2.35
N SER A 195 121.20 -13.67 1.95
CA SER A 195 122.28 -13.31 1.05
C SER A 195 122.61 -11.82 1.16
N TYR A 196 123.75 -11.40 0.62
CA TYR A 196 124.09 -9.99 0.45
C TYR A 196 123.98 -9.64 -1.04
N VAL A 197 123.23 -8.59 -1.37
CA VAL A 197 123.20 -8.03 -2.72
C VAL A 197 124.00 -6.73 -2.67
N GLY A 198 125.28 -6.81 -3.04
CA GLY A 198 126.26 -5.76 -2.74
C GLY A 198 126.61 -5.71 -1.25
N ASN A 199 126.67 -4.50 -0.66
CA ASN A 199 126.95 -4.29 0.77
C ASN A 199 125.69 -4.26 1.66
N ILE A 200 124.52 -4.65 1.14
CA ILE A 200 123.25 -4.64 1.89
C ILE A 200 122.77 -6.08 2.14
N PRO A 201 122.55 -6.49 3.42
CA PRO A 201 122.01 -7.81 3.74
C PRO A 201 120.52 -7.94 3.37
N MET A 202 120.16 -9.03 2.71
CA MET A 202 118.79 -9.48 2.49
C MET A 202 118.39 -10.47 3.59
N TYR A 203 117.34 -10.16 4.34
CA TYR A 203 116.88 -10.99 5.45
C TYR A 203 115.73 -11.92 5.02
N ALA A 204 115.62 -13.07 5.70
CA ALA A 204 114.47 -13.96 5.54
C ALA A 204 113.17 -13.23 5.96
N LYS A 205 112.02 -13.65 5.44
CA LYS A 205 110.73 -13.15 5.91
C LYS A 205 110.13 -14.12 6.92
N LYS A 206 109.52 -13.59 7.98
CA LYS A 206 108.73 -14.34 8.98
C LYS A 206 107.33 -13.77 9.13
N HIS A 207 106.41 -14.57 9.63
CA HIS A 207 105.03 -14.22 9.89
C HIS A 207 104.83 -13.91 11.37
N VAL A 208 104.35 -12.71 11.68
CA VAL A 208 104.00 -12.29 13.04
C VAL A 208 102.51 -12.15 13.16
N CYS A 209 101.92 -12.88 14.10
CA CYS A 209 100.51 -12.75 14.43
C CYS A 209 100.28 -11.48 15.23
N LYS A 210 99.49 -10.54 14.70
CA LYS A 210 99.10 -9.30 15.39
C LYS A 210 98.25 -9.55 16.64
N LYS A 211 97.57 -10.69 16.71
CA LYS A 211 96.63 -11.02 17.79
C LYS A 211 97.33 -11.56 19.04
N CYS A 212 98.39 -12.36 18.88
CA CYS A 212 99.08 -13.00 20.01
C CYS A 212 100.60 -12.75 20.05
N GLY A 213 101.14 -12.00 19.09
CA GLY A 213 102.57 -11.68 19.00
C GLY A 213 103.48 -12.83 18.57
N TYR A 214 102.94 -14.02 18.26
CA TYR A 214 103.74 -15.18 17.89
C TYR A 214 104.35 -15.02 16.50
N GLU A 215 105.65 -15.32 16.39
CA GLU A 215 106.44 -15.26 15.15
C GLU A 215 106.73 -16.68 14.66
N PHE A 216 106.56 -16.96 13.36
CA PHE A 216 106.78 -18.26 12.74
C PHE A 216 107.10 -18.15 11.24
#